data_AF-D5ADC6-F1
#
_entry.id   AF-D5ADC6-F1
#
_cell.length_a   1.000
_cell.length_b   1.000
_cell.length_c   1.000
_cell.angle_alpha   90.00
_cell.angle_beta   90.00
_cell.angle_gamma   90.00
#
_symmetry.space_group_name_H-M   'P 1'
#
loop_
_entity.id
_entity.type
_entity.pdbx_description
1 polymer ?
#
loop_
_entity_poly.entity_id
_entity_poly.type
_entity_poly.pdbx_seq_one_letter_code
_entity_poly.pdbx_strand_id
1 'polypeptide(L)'
;MGDLLSYYIGSRAQQDTKLLVQTLDKWLSQDKDKHKHTRSLIVHTFCAGWLAYSFILDTILEHYQHLTDQMKGCIIDSSPLAKLDPQIWAKGFSIAIFKKRSSFIATDPAVGKPNAMEPVVVAILQKFFSVFFNHPRVKRRFNHTIELLSRSQPPYPQLYLYSSGDRVLPVQIVKDFVEEQRRCG
;
A
#
# COMPACT_ATOMS: atom_id res chain seq x y z
N MET A 1 -5.46 -4.13 -11.87
CA MET A 1 -5.77 -5.25 -10.94
C MET A 1 -4.72 -6.34 -11.01
N GLY A 2 -4.29 -6.75 -12.23
CA GLY A 2 -3.20 -7.72 -12.41
C GLY A 2 -1.93 -7.32 -11.67
N ASP A 3 -1.48 -6.06 -11.77
CA ASP A 3 -0.16 -5.66 -11.26
C ASP A 3 -0.01 -5.83 -9.74
N LEU A 4 -1.01 -5.42 -8.94
CA LEU A 4 -0.98 -5.57 -7.49
C LEU A 4 -0.96 -7.06 -7.07
N LEU A 5 -1.82 -7.88 -7.67
CA LEU A 5 -1.86 -9.32 -7.38
C LEU A 5 -0.61 -10.03 -7.88
N SER A 6 0.00 -9.52 -8.94
CA SER A 6 1.20 -10.10 -9.54
C SER A 6 2.40 -9.99 -8.59
N TYR A 7 2.45 -8.96 -7.73
CA TYR A 7 3.43 -8.91 -6.64
C TYR A 7 3.38 -10.13 -5.73
N TYR A 8 2.22 -10.76 -5.53
CA TYR A 8 2.07 -11.93 -4.66
C TYR A 8 2.25 -13.26 -5.40
N ILE A 9 2.30 -13.22 -6.72
CA ILE A 9 2.43 -14.40 -7.60
C ILE A 9 3.87 -14.54 -8.16
N GLY A 10 4.71 -13.49 -8.06
CA GLY A 10 6.11 -13.50 -8.47
C GLY A 10 6.28 -13.13 -9.95
N SER A 11 6.21 -11.84 -10.26
CA SER A 11 5.93 -11.35 -11.62
C SER A 11 6.75 -10.12 -12.05
N ARG A 12 6.39 -9.59 -13.24
CA ARG A 12 6.71 -8.27 -13.80
C ARG A 12 6.69 -7.11 -12.79
N ALA A 13 5.72 -7.05 -11.88
CA ALA A 13 5.64 -5.93 -10.94
C ALA A 13 6.81 -5.88 -9.94
N GLN A 14 7.38 -7.06 -9.60
CA GLN A 14 8.61 -7.13 -8.81
C GLN A 14 9.82 -6.64 -9.61
N GLN A 15 9.87 -6.93 -10.91
CA GLN A 15 10.92 -6.42 -11.81
C GLN A 15 10.82 -4.90 -11.97
N ASP A 16 9.61 -4.37 -12.16
CA ASP A 16 9.35 -2.94 -12.26
C ASP A 16 9.75 -2.21 -10.97
N THR A 17 9.48 -2.80 -9.80
CA THR A 17 9.93 -2.26 -8.51
C THR A 17 11.45 -2.24 -8.38
N LYS A 18 12.12 -3.31 -8.80
CA LYS A 18 13.58 -3.35 -8.75
C LYS A 18 14.20 -2.30 -9.68
N LEU A 19 13.61 -2.11 -10.87
CA LEU A 19 14.01 -1.06 -11.80
C LEU A 19 13.74 0.35 -11.24
N LEU A 20 12.64 0.54 -10.52
CA LEU A 20 12.33 1.79 -9.83
C LEU A 20 13.41 2.11 -8.78
N VAL A 21 13.75 1.15 -7.91
CA VAL A 21 14.79 1.33 -6.87
C VAL A 21 16.15 1.64 -7.50
N GLN A 22 16.52 0.95 -8.59
CA GLN A 22 17.75 1.24 -9.33
C GLN A 22 17.77 2.65 -9.91
N THR A 23 16.63 3.12 -10.44
CA THR A 23 16.50 4.48 -10.96
C THR A 23 16.63 5.51 -9.83
N LEU A 24 16.00 5.25 -8.68
CA LEU A 24 16.09 6.10 -7.50
C LEU A 24 17.53 6.20 -6.99
N ASP A 25 18.25 5.09 -6.91
CA ASP A 25 19.66 5.05 -6.50
C ASP A 25 20.55 5.97 -7.35
N LYS A 26 20.42 5.84 -8.68
CA LYS A 26 21.14 6.70 -9.64
C LYS A 26 20.76 8.16 -9.46
N TRP A 27 19.46 8.45 -9.36
CA TRP A 27 18.97 9.81 -9.21
C TRP A 27 19.45 10.44 -7.90
N LEU A 28 19.44 9.70 -6.80
CA LEU A 28 19.89 10.17 -5.49
C LEU A 28 21.40 10.40 -5.40
N SER A 29 22.18 9.68 -6.21
CA SER A 29 23.64 9.76 -6.22
C SER A 29 24.20 10.89 -7.11
N GLN A 30 23.40 11.43 -8.04
CA GLN A 30 23.84 12.39 -9.07
C GLN A 30 24.37 13.75 -8.55
N ASP A 31 24.02 14.16 -7.33
CA ASP A 31 24.32 15.51 -6.82
C ASP A 31 25.37 15.53 -5.68
N LYS A 32 26.08 14.42 -5.43
CA LYS A 32 27.08 14.36 -4.33
C LYS A 32 28.35 15.21 -4.59
N ASP A 33 28.69 15.49 -5.84
CA ASP A 33 29.99 16.09 -6.22
C ASP A 33 29.99 17.61 -6.45
N LYS A 34 28.85 18.27 -6.33
CA LYS A 34 28.75 19.75 -6.45
C LYS A 34 28.07 20.21 -5.19
N HIS A 35 28.62 21.17 -4.45
CA HIS A 35 28.13 21.77 -3.19
C HIS A 35 26.66 22.24 -3.19
N LYS A 36 25.73 21.36 -3.53
CA LYS A 36 24.30 21.48 -3.76
C LYS A 36 23.66 20.39 -2.91
N HIS A 37 22.51 20.72 -2.34
CA HIS A 37 21.75 19.90 -1.41
C HIS A 37 21.74 18.41 -1.78
N THR A 38 22.00 17.56 -0.79
CA THR A 38 21.81 16.12 -0.90
C THR A 38 20.33 15.84 -1.16
N ARG A 39 20.04 15.06 -2.21
CA ARG A 39 18.66 14.63 -2.50
C ARG A 39 18.18 13.66 -1.42
N SER A 40 16.90 13.77 -1.10
CA SER A 40 16.22 12.96 -0.10
C SER A 40 14.85 12.51 -0.58
N LEU A 41 14.36 11.40 -0.05
CA LEU A 41 13.06 10.82 -0.39
C LEU A 41 12.08 10.95 0.77
N ILE A 42 10.85 11.30 0.43
CA ILE A 42 9.67 11.07 1.27
C ILE A 42 8.74 10.18 0.48
N VAL A 43 8.34 9.04 1.06
CA VAL A 43 7.46 8.09 0.37
C VAL A 43 6.03 8.35 0.79
N HIS A 44 5.17 8.69 -0.16
CA HIS A 44 3.73 8.75 0.08
C HIS A 44 3.05 7.50 -0.47
N THR A 45 2.32 6.81 0.39
CA THR A 45 1.55 5.61 0.06
C THR A 45 0.07 5.90 0.26
N PHE A 46 -0.75 5.40 -0.67
CA PHE A 46 -2.20 5.52 -0.59
C PHE A 46 -2.85 4.14 -0.69
N CYS A 47 -3.69 3.78 0.29
CA CYS A 47 -4.47 2.53 0.31
C CYS A 47 -3.58 1.30 0.06
N ALA A 48 -3.84 0.53 -1.01
CA ALA A 48 -3.07 -0.65 -1.39
C ALA A 48 -1.63 -0.34 -1.88
N GLY A 49 -1.29 0.94 -2.11
CA GLY A 49 0.07 1.38 -2.39
C GLY A 49 1.06 1.05 -1.26
N TRP A 50 0.55 0.84 -0.04
CA TRP A 50 1.31 0.31 1.09
C TRP A 50 2.01 -1.02 0.77
N LEU A 51 1.38 -1.87 -0.05
CA LEU A 51 1.96 -3.15 -0.44
C LEU A 51 3.08 -2.99 -1.46
N ALA A 52 2.92 -2.11 -2.45
CA ALA A 52 4.00 -1.79 -3.39
C ALA A 52 5.21 -1.20 -2.65
N TYR A 53 4.94 -0.32 -1.67
CA TYR A 53 5.97 0.21 -0.80
C TYR A 53 6.71 -0.88 -0.01
N SER A 54 6.02 -1.93 0.46
CA SER A 54 6.71 -3.07 1.08
C SER A 54 7.77 -3.69 0.16
N PHE A 55 7.48 -3.88 -1.13
CA PHE A 55 8.45 -4.45 -2.08
C PHE A 55 9.60 -3.49 -2.38
N ILE A 56 9.32 -2.19 -2.44
CA ILE A 56 10.36 -1.16 -2.57
C ILE A 56 11.29 -1.21 -1.36
N LEU A 57 10.71 -1.25 -0.15
CA LEU A 57 11.47 -1.28 1.09
C LEU A 57 12.28 -2.58 1.23
N ASP A 58 11.69 -3.73 0.93
CA ASP A 58 12.36 -5.05 0.92
C ASP A 58 13.60 -5.00 0.01
N THR A 59 13.43 -4.49 -1.21
CA THR A 59 14.52 -4.33 -2.19
C THR A 59 15.61 -3.38 -1.68
N ILE A 60 15.23 -2.27 -1.04
CA ILE A 60 16.19 -1.31 -0.48
C ILE A 60 16.98 -1.94 0.66
N LEU A 61 16.31 -2.60 1.60
CA LEU A 61 16.95 -3.22 2.76
C LEU A 61 17.85 -4.39 2.38
N GLU A 62 17.52 -5.14 1.32
CA GLU A 62 18.33 -6.25 0.85
C GLU A 62 19.51 -5.85 -0.05
N HIS A 63 19.36 -4.80 -0.86
CA HIS A 63 20.30 -4.51 -1.96
C HIS A 63 20.83 -3.08 -2.03
N TYR A 64 20.16 -2.11 -1.41
CA TYR A 64 20.47 -0.69 -1.52
C TYR A 64 20.41 -0.01 -0.13
N GLN A 65 20.98 -0.64 0.89
CA GLN A 65 20.87 -0.19 2.28
C GLN A 65 21.33 1.26 2.48
N HIS A 66 22.30 1.73 1.70
CA HIS A 66 22.77 3.13 1.73
C HIS A 66 21.68 4.16 1.37
N LEU A 67 20.59 3.75 0.71
CA LEU A 67 19.46 4.64 0.43
C LEU A 67 18.61 4.93 1.65
N THR A 68 18.67 4.09 2.69
CA THR A 68 17.90 4.30 3.93
C THR A 68 18.23 5.63 4.58
N ASP A 69 19.49 6.08 4.53
CA ASP A 69 19.94 7.38 5.03
C ASP A 69 19.30 8.57 4.28
N GLN A 70 18.90 8.37 3.03
CA GLN A 70 18.27 9.39 2.19
C GLN A 70 16.74 9.40 2.33
N MET A 71 16.15 8.37 2.93
CA MET A 71 14.72 8.34 3.25
C MET A 71 14.47 9.17 4.52
N LYS A 72 13.69 10.23 4.38
CA LYS A 72 13.42 11.19 5.47
C LYS A 72 12.02 11.08 6.07
N GLY A 73 11.18 10.23 5.52
CA GLY A 73 9.88 9.93 6.11
C GLY A 73 8.96 9.16 5.17
N CYS A 74 7.86 8.70 5.75
CA CYS A 74 6.76 8.06 5.01
C CYS A 74 5.42 8.69 5.37
N ILE A 75 4.58 8.95 4.37
CA ILE A 75 3.19 9.35 4.52
C ILE A 75 2.32 8.14 4.17
N ILE A 76 1.43 7.80 5.08
CA ILE A 76 0.56 6.62 5.04
C ILE A 76 -0.87 7.12 4.99
N ASP A 77 -1.43 7.17 3.79
CA ASP A 77 -2.79 7.65 3.55
C ASP A 77 -3.75 6.49 3.33
N SER A 78 -4.80 6.42 4.15
CA SER A 78 -5.88 5.42 4.03
C SER A 78 -5.34 3.98 4.09
N SER A 79 -4.30 3.78 4.90
CA SER A 79 -3.60 2.55 5.28
C SER A 79 -3.15 2.74 6.73
N PRO A 80 -2.64 1.73 7.47
CA PRO A 80 -2.01 0.49 7.06
C PRO A 80 -2.95 -0.71 7.14
N LEU A 81 -2.79 -1.64 6.20
CA LEU A 81 -3.58 -2.86 6.17
C LEU A 81 -2.97 -3.94 7.09
N ALA A 82 -3.08 -3.77 8.39
CA ALA A 82 -2.48 -4.66 9.38
C ALA A 82 -2.98 -6.13 9.33
N LYS A 83 -4.10 -6.40 8.63
CA LYS A 83 -4.73 -7.72 8.56
C LYS A 83 -5.21 -8.07 7.15
N LEU A 84 -5.11 -9.36 6.81
CA LEU A 84 -5.79 -9.98 5.66
C LEU A 84 -7.28 -10.10 5.94
N ASP A 85 -8.01 -8.99 5.91
CA ASP A 85 -9.47 -8.99 6.05
C ASP A 85 -10.14 -9.00 4.67
N PRO A 86 -10.73 -10.13 4.22
CA PRO A 86 -11.41 -10.20 2.93
C PRO A 86 -12.52 -9.15 2.76
N GLN A 87 -13.15 -8.71 3.86
CA GLN A 87 -14.23 -7.74 3.82
C GLN A 87 -13.71 -6.33 3.52
N ILE A 88 -12.59 -5.92 4.14
CA ILE A 88 -11.98 -4.60 3.88
C ILE A 88 -11.54 -4.52 2.41
N TRP A 89 -10.90 -5.56 1.91
CA TRP A 89 -10.49 -5.64 0.51
C TRP A 89 -11.68 -5.64 -0.45
N ALA A 90 -12.72 -6.43 -0.14
CA ALA A 90 -13.94 -6.45 -0.96
C ALA A 90 -14.60 -5.08 -1.05
N LYS A 91 -14.74 -4.38 0.09
CA LYS A 91 -15.28 -3.01 0.13
C LYS A 91 -14.41 -2.05 -0.70
N GLY A 92 -13.10 -2.03 -0.48
CA GLY A 92 -12.19 -1.14 -1.22
C GLY A 92 -12.24 -1.37 -2.74
N PHE A 93 -12.25 -2.64 -3.17
CA PHE A 93 -12.36 -2.98 -4.59
C PHE A 93 -13.74 -2.68 -5.16
N SER A 94 -14.81 -2.93 -4.41
CA SER A 94 -16.18 -2.60 -4.86
C SER A 94 -16.32 -1.10 -5.12
N ILE A 95 -15.85 -0.25 -4.21
CA ILE A 95 -15.87 1.21 -4.39
C ILE A 95 -15.08 1.61 -5.62
N ALA A 96 -13.89 1.04 -5.84
CA ALA A 96 -13.09 1.35 -7.04
C ALA A 96 -13.80 0.95 -8.35
N ILE A 97 -14.46 -0.21 -8.37
CA ILE A 97 -15.23 -0.68 -9.53
C ILE A 97 -16.41 0.26 -9.82
N PHE A 98 -17.18 0.63 -8.79
CA PHE A 98 -18.35 1.48 -8.97
C PHE A 98 -17.99 2.95 -9.22
N LYS A 99 -16.93 3.47 -8.59
CA LYS A 99 -16.39 4.82 -8.86
C LYS A 99 -15.90 4.96 -10.31
N LYS A 100 -15.35 3.90 -10.89
CA LYS A 100 -14.95 3.88 -12.31
C LYS A 100 -16.15 3.89 -13.26
N ARG A 101 -17.30 3.34 -12.85
CA ARG A 101 -18.55 3.38 -13.65
C ARG A 101 -19.23 4.75 -13.59
N SER A 102 -19.19 5.45 -12.46
CA SER A 102 -19.73 6.82 -12.37
C SER A 102 -18.99 7.83 -13.27
N SER A 103 -17.71 7.61 -13.57
CA SER A 103 -16.97 8.44 -14.54
C SER A 103 -17.28 8.15 -16.01
N PHE A 104 -17.90 7.00 -16.34
CA PHE A 104 -18.40 6.69 -17.70
C PHE A 104 -19.85 7.16 -17.92
N ILE A 105 -20.59 7.40 -16.84
CA ILE A 105 -21.98 7.88 -16.85
C ILE A 105 -21.96 9.30 -16.26
N ALA A 106 -21.26 10.22 -16.92
CA ALA A 106 -21.32 11.64 -16.58
C ALA A 106 -22.64 12.23 -17.10
N THR A 107 -23.75 11.85 -16.50
CA THR A 107 -25.06 12.53 -16.54
C THR A 107 -25.98 11.85 -15.53
N ASP A 108 -25.63 11.92 -14.24
CA ASP A 108 -26.68 11.93 -13.22
C ASP A 108 -26.13 12.41 -11.87
N PRO A 109 -26.76 13.42 -11.23
CA PRO A 109 -26.37 13.92 -9.91
C PRO A 109 -26.77 12.98 -8.76
N ALA A 110 -26.89 11.67 -9.01
CA ALA A 110 -27.25 10.67 -8.01
C ALA A 110 -26.00 10.13 -7.28
N VAL A 111 -25.20 11.03 -6.71
CA VAL A 111 -24.22 10.69 -5.67
C VAL A 111 -25.01 10.36 -4.40
N GLY A 112 -25.56 9.15 -4.29
CA GLY A 112 -26.26 8.73 -3.08
C GLY A 112 -27.31 7.64 -3.19
N LYS A 113 -27.66 7.13 -4.39
CA LYS A 113 -28.55 5.97 -4.46
C LYS A 113 -27.75 4.69 -4.18
N PRO A 114 -28.13 3.89 -3.17
CA PRO A 114 -27.48 2.61 -2.93
C PRO A 114 -27.64 1.76 -4.18
N ASN A 115 -26.52 1.39 -4.81
CA ASN A 115 -26.57 0.48 -5.93
C ASN A 115 -26.95 -0.88 -5.39
N ALA A 116 -28.13 -1.40 -5.76
CA ALA A 116 -28.58 -2.71 -5.31
C ALA A 116 -27.60 -3.85 -5.67
N MET A 117 -26.72 -3.62 -6.64
CA MET A 117 -25.66 -4.55 -7.04
C MET A 117 -24.40 -4.47 -6.17
N GLU A 118 -24.21 -3.40 -5.39
CA GLU A 118 -23.00 -3.21 -4.58
C GLU A 118 -22.84 -4.30 -3.50
N PRO A 119 -23.87 -4.65 -2.70
CA PRO A 119 -23.75 -5.74 -1.73
C PRO A 119 -23.43 -7.09 -2.39
N VAL A 120 -23.98 -7.34 -3.58
CA VAL A 120 -23.73 -8.57 -4.35
C VAL A 120 -22.27 -8.63 -4.81
N VAL A 121 -21.74 -7.54 -5.36
CA VAL A 121 -20.33 -7.45 -5.78
C VAL A 121 -19.40 -7.59 -4.58
N VAL A 122 -19.71 -6.94 -3.45
CA VAL A 122 -18.94 -7.09 -2.20
C VAL A 122 -18.92 -8.54 -1.75
N ALA A 123 -20.06 -9.25 -1.73
CA ALA A 123 -20.11 -10.64 -1.33
C ALA A 123 -19.26 -11.56 -2.23
N ILE A 124 -19.30 -11.35 -3.55
CA ILE A 124 -18.49 -12.09 -4.52
C ILE A 124 -16.99 -11.83 -4.28
N LEU A 125 -16.61 -10.56 -4.15
CA LEU A 125 -15.21 -10.17 -3.90
C LEU A 125 -14.72 -10.70 -2.55
N GLN A 126 -15.55 -10.67 -1.52
CA GLN A 126 -15.19 -11.18 -0.19
C GLN A 126 -14.91 -12.68 -0.26
N LYS A 127 -15.73 -13.44 -0.99
CA LYS A 127 -15.49 -14.89 -1.20
C LYS A 127 -14.21 -15.13 -1.99
N PHE A 128 -13.96 -14.34 -3.04
CA PHE A 128 -12.71 -14.40 -3.79
C PHE A 128 -11.48 -14.13 -2.91
N PHE A 129 -11.47 -13.02 -2.17
CA PHE A 129 -10.35 -12.66 -1.30
C PHE A 129 -10.16 -13.65 -0.16
N SER A 130 -11.22 -14.25 0.36
CA SER A 130 -11.13 -15.31 1.37
C SER A 130 -10.37 -16.53 0.83
N VAL A 131 -10.61 -16.94 -0.42
CA VAL A 131 -9.85 -18.02 -1.06
C VAL A 131 -8.43 -17.57 -1.38
N PHE A 132 -8.28 -16.39 -1.99
CA PHE A 132 -7.00 -15.84 -2.42
C PHE A 132 -6.01 -15.66 -1.26
N PHE A 133 -6.46 -15.09 -0.14
CA PHE A 133 -5.62 -14.88 1.05
C PHE A 133 -5.26 -16.16 1.79
N ASN A 134 -6.05 -17.21 1.66
CA ASN A 134 -5.73 -18.51 2.24
C ASN A 134 -4.81 -19.36 1.36
N HIS A 135 -4.55 -18.96 0.12
CA HIS A 135 -3.57 -19.64 -0.72
C HIS A 135 -2.17 -19.53 -0.09
N PRO A 136 -1.43 -20.64 0.14
CA PRO A 136 -0.20 -20.65 0.94
C PRO A 136 0.86 -19.64 0.50
N ARG A 137 1.05 -19.50 -0.82
CA ARG A 137 2.02 -18.53 -1.39
C ARG A 137 1.63 -17.08 -1.10
N VAL A 138 0.34 -16.76 -1.24
CA VAL A 138 -0.19 -15.41 -1.01
C VAL A 138 -0.12 -15.08 0.47
N LYS A 139 -0.60 -16.00 1.32
CA LYS A 139 -0.56 -15.86 2.77
C LYS A 139 0.84 -15.62 3.29
N ARG A 140 1.80 -16.44 2.86
CA ARG A 140 3.22 -16.30 3.25
C ARG A 140 3.77 -14.93 2.85
N ARG A 141 3.55 -14.52 1.60
CA ARG A 141 4.11 -13.27 1.08
C ARG A 141 3.45 -12.03 1.68
N PHE A 142 2.16 -12.09 1.99
CA PHE A 142 1.50 -11.01 2.71
C PHE A 142 1.96 -10.92 4.16
N ASN A 143 2.12 -12.05 4.86
CA ASN A 143 2.65 -12.03 6.22
C ASN A 143 4.06 -11.43 6.25
N HIS A 144 4.92 -11.77 5.27
CA HIS A 144 6.22 -11.12 5.10
C HIS A 144 6.09 -9.60 4.93
N THR A 145 5.20 -9.13 4.04
CA THR A 145 4.91 -7.70 3.88
C THR A 145 4.51 -7.04 5.20
N ILE A 146 3.62 -7.64 5.98
CA ILE A 146 3.17 -7.08 7.26
C ILE A 146 4.31 -7.05 8.27
N GLU A 147 5.10 -8.13 8.35
CA GLU A 147 6.25 -8.18 9.25
C GLU A 147 7.27 -7.10 8.90
N LEU A 148 7.65 -6.99 7.63
CA LEU A 148 8.58 -5.97 7.14
C LEU A 148 8.11 -4.55 7.46
N LEU A 149 6.84 -4.25 7.15
CA LEU A 149 6.27 -2.92 7.38
C LEU A 149 5.99 -2.63 8.85
N SER A 150 5.87 -3.65 9.70
CA SER A 150 5.64 -3.43 11.13
C SER A 150 6.93 -3.36 11.93
N ARG A 151 8.01 -4.04 11.48
CA ARG A 151 9.22 -4.25 12.31
C ARG A 151 10.52 -3.79 11.68
N SER A 152 10.55 -3.62 10.37
CA SER A 152 11.78 -3.34 9.62
C SER A 152 11.73 -1.98 8.91
N GLN A 153 10.81 -1.10 9.31
CA GLN A 153 10.84 0.27 8.80
C GLN A 153 12.09 1.00 9.33
N PRO A 154 12.81 1.75 8.46
CA PRO A 154 13.93 2.57 8.91
C PRO A 154 13.46 3.67 9.88
N PRO A 155 14.36 4.20 10.73
CA PRO A 155 14.02 5.10 11.83
C PRO A 155 13.77 6.55 11.34
N TYR A 156 12.78 6.73 10.46
CA TYR A 156 12.31 8.03 10.01
C TYR A 156 10.87 8.31 10.45
N PRO A 157 10.46 9.59 10.53
CA PRO A 157 9.10 9.94 10.91
C PRO A 157 8.07 9.37 9.92
N GLN A 158 6.98 8.82 10.48
CA GLN A 158 5.82 8.34 9.75
C GLN A 158 4.61 9.26 10.03
N LEU A 159 3.94 9.73 8.97
CA LEU A 159 2.72 10.54 9.05
C LEU A 159 1.52 9.73 8.57
N TYR A 160 0.50 9.59 9.41
CA TYR A 160 -0.70 8.82 9.11
C TYR A 160 -1.86 9.74 8.78
N LEU A 161 -2.41 9.60 7.57
CA LEU A 161 -3.59 10.31 7.11
C LEU A 161 -4.76 9.32 7.06
N TYR A 162 -5.73 9.50 7.95
CA TYR A 162 -6.91 8.64 8.04
C TYR A 162 -8.14 9.44 8.48
N SER A 163 -9.32 8.94 8.16
CA SER A 163 -10.60 9.60 8.47
C SER A 163 -11.52 8.68 9.26
N SER A 164 -12.20 9.23 10.27
CA SER A 164 -13.30 8.52 10.96
C SER A 164 -14.50 8.28 10.05
N GLY A 165 -14.60 9.01 8.94
CA GLY A 165 -15.62 8.83 7.90
C GLY A 165 -15.26 7.79 6.83
N ASP A 166 -14.10 7.12 6.95
CA ASP A 166 -13.71 6.08 6.02
C ASP A 166 -14.66 4.87 6.13
N ARG A 167 -15.28 4.49 5.01
CA ARG A 167 -16.25 3.40 4.93
C ARG A 167 -15.60 2.03 4.65
N VAL A 168 -14.31 2.03 4.31
CA VAL A 168 -13.52 0.85 3.93
C VAL A 168 -12.61 0.42 5.07
N LEU A 169 -11.79 1.34 5.59
CA LEU A 169 -10.80 1.05 6.60
C LEU A 169 -11.24 1.63 7.96
N PRO A 170 -11.62 0.78 8.93
CA PRO A 170 -11.95 1.25 10.27
C PRO A 170 -10.80 2.00 10.92
N VAL A 171 -11.09 3.19 11.47
CA VAL A 171 -10.11 4.06 12.15
C VAL A 171 -9.31 3.35 13.24
N GLN A 172 -9.93 2.39 13.93
CA GLN A 172 -9.27 1.67 15.01
C GLN A 172 -8.08 0.84 14.51
N ILE A 173 -8.15 0.27 13.30
CA ILE A 173 -7.05 -0.50 12.71
C ILE A 173 -5.82 0.39 12.52
N VAL A 174 -6.02 1.64 12.08
CA VAL A 174 -4.93 2.59 11.89
C VAL A 174 -4.33 2.98 13.24
N LYS A 175 -5.17 3.28 14.23
CA LYS A 175 -4.71 3.63 15.59
C LYS A 175 -3.90 2.51 16.23
N ASP A 176 -4.40 1.28 16.19
CA ASP A 176 -3.70 0.11 16.75
C ASP A 176 -2.33 -0.08 16.10
N PHE A 177 -2.23 0.10 14.78
CA PHE A 177 -0.95 0.01 14.09
C PHE A 177 0.02 1.14 14.47
N VAL A 178 -0.47 2.38 14.57
CA VAL A 178 0.34 3.54 15.00
C VAL A 178 0.89 3.30 16.41
N GLU A 179 0.08 2.76 17.31
CA GLU A 179 0.53 2.40 18.66
C GLU A 179 1.60 1.31 18.63
N GLU A 180 1.46 0.29 17.78
CA GLU A 180 2.48 -0.74 17.61
C GLU A 180 3.79 -0.16 17.06
N GLN A 181 3.73 0.71 16.04
CA GLN A 181 4.92 1.38 15.52
C GLN A 181 5.64 2.19 16.60
N ARG A 182 4.90 2.96 17.41
CA ARG A 182 5.48 3.71 18.52
C ARG A 182 6.19 2.83 19.55
N ARG A 183 5.79 1.56 19.71
CA ARG A 183 6.46 0.60 20.60
C ARG A 183 7.73 0.05 19.99
N CYS A 184 7.79 -0.08 18.66
CA CYS A 184 8.95 -0.60 17.94
C CYS A 184 10.10 0.42 17.80
N GLY A 185 9.83 1.71 18.00
CA GLY A 185 10.82 2.80 17.92
C GLY A 185 10.65 3.64 16.67
#